data_AF-A0A0J7L6E7-F1
#
_entry.id   AF-A0A0J7L6E7-F1
#
_cell.length_a   1.000
_cell.length_b   1.000
_cell.length_c   1.000
_cell.angle_alpha   90.00
_cell.angle_beta   90.00
_cell.angle_gamma   90.00
#
_symmetry.space_group_name_H-M   'P 1'
#
loop_
_entity.id
_entity.type
_entity.pdbx_description
1 polymer ?
#
loop_
_entity_poly.entity_id
_entity_poly.type
_entity_poly.pdbx_seq_one_letter_code
_entity_poly.pdbx_strand_id
1 'polypeptide(L)'
;MISKNFKSGNISDHLTVKVINPCNSEKERFDGAVTIISATVKNKKYSDSMVYNYPYAQSGLINLKANNISNYTIDKHQAVLVPFTYCGNWDNDRKVSYMIFYNHKKYLHHIKYYCGEDEKCKINDNLNVTLKDLPSKLRLKVIKDLETKYNKSNDFY
;
A
#
# COMPACT_ATOMS: atom_id res chain seq x y z
N MET A 1 10.47 7.05 7.98
CA MET A 1 9.20 6.90 8.74
C MET A 1 8.23 7.94 8.23
N ILE A 2 6.97 7.58 8.01
CA ILE A 2 5.92 8.52 7.60
C ILE A 2 4.96 8.72 8.77
N SER A 3 4.59 9.97 9.01
CA SER A 3 3.58 10.36 9.98
C SER A 3 2.60 11.32 9.30
N LYS A 4 1.31 11.00 9.33
CA LYS A 4 0.25 11.80 8.69
C LYS A 4 -0.96 11.93 9.62
N ASN A 5 -1.52 13.13 9.69
CA ASN A 5 -2.78 13.39 10.36
C ASN A 5 -3.91 13.46 9.34
N PHE A 6 -5.06 12.94 9.71
CA PHE A 6 -6.28 12.98 8.95
C PHE A 6 -7.42 13.46 9.84
N LYS A 7 -8.33 14.27 9.30
CA LYS A 7 -9.52 14.73 10.02
C LYS A 7 -10.77 14.19 9.35
N SER A 8 -11.67 13.61 10.13
CA SER A 8 -13.04 13.27 9.71
C SER A 8 -14.00 13.87 10.74
N GLY A 9 -14.62 14.99 10.38
CA GLY A 9 -15.38 15.81 11.32
C GLY A 9 -14.52 16.26 12.51
N ASN A 10 -14.97 15.95 13.73
CA ASN A 10 -14.28 16.31 14.98
C ASN A 10 -13.24 15.27 15.43
N ILE A 11 -13.08 14.16 14.70
CA ILE A 11 -12.13 13.11 15.03
C ILE A 11 -10.87 13.32 14.20
N SER A 12 -9.72 13.34 14.89
CA SER A 12 -8.41 13.38 14.25
C SER A 12 -7.74 12.02 14.39
N ASP A 13 -7.53 11.35 13.27
CA ASP A 13 -6.81 10.09 13.19
C ASP A 13 -5.35 10.37 12.81
N HIS A 14 -4.43 9.66 13.46
CA HIS A 14 -3.00 9.74 13.22
C HIS A 14 -2.52 8.43 12.62
N LEU A 15 -1.93 8.51 11.42
CA LEU A 15 -1.25 7.39 10.76
C LEU A 15 0.25 7.49 11.01
N THR A 16 0.85 6.39 11.44
CA THR A 16 2.29 6.18 11.42
C THR A 16 2.61 4.97 10.55
N VAL A 17 3.53 5.12 9.59
CA VAL A 17 4.05 4.02 8.78
C VAL A 17 5.56 3.95 8.90
N LYS A 18 6.07 2.76 9.21
CA LYS A 18 7.51 2.47 9.31
C LYS A 18 7.84 1.33 8.36
N VAL A 19 8.91 1.53 7.58
CA VAL A 19 9.53 0.48 6.76
C VAL A 19 10.91 0.22 7.31
N ILE A 20 11.24 -1.05 7.53
CA ILE A 20 12.57 -1.54 7.87
C ILE A 20 13.19 -2.06 6.59
N ASN A 21 14.41 -1.61 6.30
CA ASN A 21 15.12 -1.86 5.04
C ASN A 21 14.28 -1.46 3.81
N PRO A 22 13.88 -0.18 3.68
CA PRO A 22 13.18 0.30 2.49
C PRO A 22 14.11 0.28 1.26
N CYS A 23 13.51 0.33 0.09
CA CYS A 23 14.22 0.62 -1.16
C CYS A 23 15.09 1.88 -1.02
N ASN A 24 16.33 1.80 -1.48
CA ASN A 24 17.24 2.92 -1.57
C ASN A 24 17.92 2.90 -2.95
N SER A 25 17.79 3.98 -3.70
CA SER A 25 18.46 4.16 -5.00
C SER A 25 19.99 4.26 -4.89
N GLU A 26 20.52 4.52 -3.69
CA GLU A 26 21.97 4.70 -3.44
C GLU A 26 22.69 3.44 -2.96
N LYS A 27 21.97 2.36 -2.64
CA LYS A 27 22.57 1.12 -2.14
C LYS A 27 22.19 -0.03 -3.05
N GLU A 28 23.15 -0.51 -3.84
CA GLU A 28 23.02 -1.63 -4.79
C GLU A 28 22.70 -2.99 -4.15
N ARG A 29 22.50 -3.07 -2.83
CA ARG A 29 22.30 -4.33 -2.12
C ARG A 29 20.83 -4.54 -1.77
N PHE A 30 20.18 -5.42 -2.52
CA PHE A 30 18.95 -6.14 -2.15
C PHE A 30 19.24 -7.25 -1.11
N ASP A 31 20.10 -6.98 -0.13
CA ASP A 31 20.61 -7.98 0.83
C ASP A 31 20.06 -7.70 2.23
N GLY A 32 18.76 -7.43 2.31
CA GLY A 32 18.07 -7.28 3.57
C GLY A 32 17.84 -8.65 4.20
N ALA A 33 18.40 -8.92 5.38
CA ALA A 33 18.05 -10.12 6.14
C ALA A 33 16.53 -10.17 6.47
N VAL A 34 15.90 -9.00 6.57
CA VAL A 34 14.47 -8.81 6.84
C VAL A 34 13.99 -7.52 6.18
N THR A 35 12.78 -7.53 5.60
CA THR A 35 12.12 -6.33 5.08
C THR A 35 10.69 -6.29 5.62
N ILE A 36 10.38 -5.26 6.42
CA ILE A 36 9.09 -5.16 7.13
C ILE A 36 8.46 -3.81 6.87
N ILE A 37 7.15 -3.78 6.66
CA ILE A 37 6.33 -2.58 6.78
C ILE A 37 5.34 -2.74 7.93
N SER A 38 5.20 -1.69 8.74
CA SER A 38 4.19 -1.61 9.79
C SER A 38 3.43 -0.31 9.66
N ALA A 39 2.11 -0.36 9.79
CA ALA A 39 1.25 0.81 9.80
C ALA A 39 0.35 0.78 11.05
N THR A 40 0.19 1.95 11.67
CA THR A 40 -0.68 2.16 12.83
C THR A 40 -1.58 3.36 12.57
N VAL A 41 -2.89 3.18 12.70
CA VAL A 41 -3.89 4.26 12.72
C VAL A 41 -4.42 4.38 14.14
N LYS A 42 -4.24 5.54 14.75
CA LYS A 42 -4.62 5.79 16.15
C LYS A 42 -5.36 7.12 16.30
N ASN A 43 -6.34 7.15 17.18
CA ASN A 43 -6.89 8.38 17.74
C ASN A 43 -7.08 8.26 19.26
N LYS A 44 -7.87 9.16 19.85
CA LYS A 44 -8.16 9.15 21.29
C LYS A 44 -8.96 7.93 21.76
N LYS A 45 -9.69 7.26 20.86
CA LYS A 45 -10.62 6.17 21.16
C LYS A 45 -10.09 4.79 20.77
N TYR A 46 -9.24 4.70 19.75
CA TYR A 46 -8.78 3.42 19.22
C TYR A 46 -7.35 3.48 18.65
N SER A 47 -6.75 2.30 18.46
CA SER A 47 -5.44 2.12 17.85
C SER A 47 -5.39 0.79 17.09
N ASP A 48 -5.41 0.84 15.76
CA ASP A 48 -5.30 -0.32 14.89
C ASP A 48 -3.91 -0.40 14.27
N SER A 49 -3.28 -1.57 14.33
CA SER A 49 -1.95 -1.79 13.75
C SER A 49 -1.89 -3.05 12.89
N MET A 50 -1.06 -2.99 11.86
CA MET A 50 -0.74 -4.10 10.97
C MET A 50 0.77 -4.12 10.72
N VAL A 51 1.34 -5.33 10.66
CA VAL A 51 2.73 -5.58 10.27
C VAL A 51 2.73 -6.60 9.13
N TYR A 52 3.53 -6.34 8.11
CA TYR A 52 3.78 -7.26 7.02
C TYR A 52 5.28 -7.49 6.89
N ASN A 53 5.68 -8.75 7.02
CA ASN A 53 7.05 -9.20 6.76
C ASN A 53 7.13 -9.70 5.32
N TYR A 54 7.95 -9.07 4.48
CA TYR A 54 8.10 -9.44 3.09
C TYR A 54 8.91 -10.74 2.98
N PRO A 55 8.34 -11.83 2.43
CA PRO A 55 8.99 -13.14 2.43
C PRO A 55 10.20 -13.23 1.51
N TYR A 56 10.36 -12.30 0.56
CA TYR A 56 11.44 -12.33 -0.45
C TYR A 56 12.44 -11.18 -0.24
N ALA A 57 12.82 -10.91 1.01
CA ALA A 57 13.72 -9.81 1.38
C ALA A 57 15.11 -9.89 0.71
N GLN A 58 15.51 -11.09 0.25
CA GLN A 58 16.73 -11.36 -0.52
C GLN A 58 16.63 -11.01 -2.02
N SER A 59 15.41 -10.81 -2.54
CA SER A 59 15.16 -10.54 -3.96
C SER A 59 14.51 -9.17 -4.20
N GLY A 60 14.11 -8.49 -3.12
CA GLY A 60 13.56 -7.16 -3.20
C GLY A 60 13.27 -6.53 -1.85
N LEU A 61 13.13 -5.21 -1.85
CA LEU A 61 12.81 -4.41 -0.67
C LEU A 61 11.46 -3.69 -0.87
N ILE A 62 10.90 -3.15 0.20
CA ILE A 62 9.63 -2.41 0.16
C ILE A 62 9.89 -0.95 -0.21
N ASN A 63 9.15 -0.45 -1.20
CA ASN A 63 9.10 0.96 -1.55
C ASN A 63 7.79 1.58 -1.03
N LEU A 64 7.87 2.71 -0.34
CA LEU A 64 6.73 3.41 0.23
C LEU A 64 6.77 4.89 -0.14
N LYS A 65 5.82 5.31 -0.96
CA LYS A 65 5.66 6.70 -1.37
C LYS A 65 4.58 7.40 -0.55
N ALA A 66 4.95 8.42 0.22
CA ALA A 66 4.03 9.10 1.13
C ALA A 66 2.84 9.77 0.42
N ASN A 67 3.06 10.32 -0.77
CA ASN A 67 2.04 10.96 -1.61
C ASN A 67 0.97 9.96 -2.10
N ASN A 68 1.28 8.67 -2.19
CA ASN A 68 0.33 7.65 -2.63
C ASN A 68 -0.62 7.19 -1.52
N ILE A 69 -0.36 7.53 -0.25
CA ILE A 69 -1.25 7.24 0.87
C ILE A 69 -2.53 8.06 0.74
N SER A 70 -3.67 7.38 0.66
CA SER A 70 -5.00 7.98 0.57
C SER A 70 -5.78 7.81 1.87
N ASN A 71 -6.69 8.76 2.12
CA ASN A 71 -7.75 8.61 3.09
C ASN A 71 -9.12 8.91 2.45
N TYR A 72 -10.15 8.22 2.90
CA TYR A 72 -11.52 8.43 2.45
C TYR A 72 -12.46 8.41 3.65
N THR A 73 -13.54 9.19 3.60
CA THR A 73 -14.67 9.00 4.52
C THR A 73 -15.74 8.18 3.81
N ILE A 74 -16.08 7.01 4.35
CA ILE A 74 -17.05 6.06 3.78
C ILE A 74 -18.01 5.64 4.90
N ASP A 75 -19.30 5.92 4.73
CA ASP A 75 -20.34 5.60 5.71
C ASP A 75 -20.01 6.13 7.12
N LYS A 76 -19.53 7.38 7.20
CA LYS A 76 -19.07 8.08 8.42
C LYS A 76 -17.84 7.47 9.11
N HIS A 77 -17.21 6.46 8.51
CA HIS A 77 -15.97 5.88 9.00
C HIS A 77 -14.81 6.30 8.11
N GLN A 78 -13.65 6.54 8.73
CA GLN A 78 -12.44 6.84 7.99
C GLN A 78 -11.81 5.54 7.46
N ALA A 79 -11.47 5.54 6.18
CA ALA A 79 -10.66 4.53 5.53
C ALA A 79 -9.27 5.12 5.26
N VAL A 80 -8.22 4.39 5.60
CA VAL A 80 -6.83 4.76 5.31
C VAL A 80 -6.22 3.66 4.46
N LEU A 81 -5.73 4.03 3.28
CA LEU A 81 -5.11 3.13 2.31
C LEU A 81 -3.63 3.47 2.24
N VAL A 82 -2.79 2.52 2.64
CA VAL A 82 -1.33 2.64 2.61
C VAL A 82 -0.81 1.69 1.52
N PRO A 83 -0.65 2.18 0.29
CA PRO A 83 -0.04 1.39 -0.76
C PRO A 83 1.48 1.38 -0.63
N PHE A 84 2.08 0.26 -1.00
CA PHE A 84 3.51 0.08 -1.10
C PHE A 84 3.85 -0.86 -2.26
N THR A 85 4.99 -0.61 -2.89
CA THR A 85 5.52 -1.40 -4.01
C THR A 85 6.83 -2.05 -3.59
N TYR A 86 7.53 -2.65 -4.54
CA TYR A 86 8.77 -3.37 -4.29
C TYR A 86 9.81 -2.95 -5.32
N CYS A 87 11.05 -2.75 -4.87
CA CYS A 87 12.22 -2.69 -5.75
C CYS A 87 12.93 -4.04 -5.70
N GLY A 88 13.62 -4.41 -6.78
CA GLY A 88 14.14 -5.77 -6.95
C GLY A 88 13.13 -6.65 -7.70
N ASN A 89 13.66 -7.66 -8.40
CA ASN A 89 13.09 -8.35 -9.57
C ASN A 89 13.04 -7.52 -10.87
N TRP A 90 13.75 -8.06 -11.87
CA TRP A 90 13.92 -7.54 -13.24
C TRP A 90 12.82 -8.01 -14.21
N ASP A 91 11.71 -8.54 -13.70
CA ASP A 91 10.60 -8.96 -14.55
C ASP A 91 9.63 -7.82 -14.84
N ASN A 92 8.89 -7.96 -15.94
CA ASN A 92 7.82 -7.03 -16.35
C ASN A 92 6.60 -7.11 -15.43
N ASP A 93 6.52 -8.14 -14.58
CA ASP A 93 5.48 -8.27 -13.57
C ASP A 93 5.79 -7.39 -12.35
N ARG A 94 4.90 -6.43 -12.12
CA ARG A 94 4.95 -5.54 -10.96
C ARG A 94 3.88 -5.90 -9.95
N LYS A 95 4.06 -5.45 -8.72
CA LYS A 95 3.13 -5.72 -7.62
C LYS A 95 2.93 -4.47 -6.77
N VAL A 96 1.68 -4.12 -6.52
CA VAL A 96 1.29 -3.14 -5.52
C VAL A 96 0.64 -3.88 -4.37
N SER A 97 0.96 -3.51 -3.14
CA SER A 97 0.32 -4.05 -1.95
C SER A 97 -0.34 -2.94 -1.16
N TYR A 98 -1.52 -3.20 -0.60
CA TYR A 98 -2.29 -2.24 0.17
C TYR A 98 -2.50 -2.75 1.59
N MET A 99 -2.02 -2.00 2.58
CA MET A 99 -2.57 -2.09 3.94
C MET A 99 -3.76 -1.14 4.03
N ILE A 100 -4.93 -1.67 4.40
CA ILE A 100 -6.17 -0.89 4.49
C ILE A 100 -6.71 -0.99 5.92
N PHE A 101 -6.99 0.17 6.50
CA PHE A 101 -7.67 0.31 7.79
C PHE A 101 -9.04 0.91 7.55
N TYR A 102 -10.09 0.20 7.93
CA TYR A 102 -11.46 0.70 7.81
C TYR A 102 -12.37 0.07 8.86
N ASN A 103 -13.00 0.91 9.68
CA ASN A 103 -13.96 0.48 10.71
C ASN A 103 -13.40 -0.65 11.61
N HIS A 104 -12.21 -0.45 12.16
CA HIS A 104 -11.45 -1.42 12.99
C HIS A 104 -11.11 -2.76 12.31
N LYS A 105 -11.37 -2.87 11.00
CA LYS A 105 -10.92 -3.99 10.18
C LYS A 105 -9.67 -3.61 9.42
N LYS A 106 -8.85 -4.63 9.19
CA LYS A 106 -7.51 -4.53 8.64
C LYS A 106 -7.43 -5.49 7.46
N TYR A 107 -7.06 -4.96 6.29
CA TYR A 107 -6.99 -5.75 5.06
C TYR A 107 -5.62 -5.59 4.42
N LEU A 108 -5.06 -6.71 3.94
CA LEU A 108 -3.81 -6.74 3.19
C LEU A 108 -4.08 -7.39 1.85
N HIS A 109 -3.94 -6.62 0.78
CA HIS A 109 -4.09 -7.12 -0.58
C HIS A 109 -2.80 -6.94 -1.37
N HIS A 110 -2.52 -7.89 -2.24
CA HIS A 110 -1.40 -7.87 -3.17
C HIS A 110 -1.96 -7.95 -4.59
N ILE A 111 -1.76 -6.90 -5.38
CA ILE A 111 -2.32 -6.75 -6.72
C ILE A 111 -1.18 -6.82 -7.72
N LYS A 112 -1.30 -7.72 -8.70
CA LYS A 112 -0.34 -7.86 -9.79
C LYS A 112 -0.65 -6.87 -10.91
N TYR A 113 0.40 -6.37 -11.52
CA TYR A 113 0.38 -5.52 -12.70
C TYR A 113 1.32 -6.11 -13.74
N TYR A 114 0.96 -5.91 -15.00
CA TYR A 114 1.84 -6.14 -16.13
C TYR A 114 2.22 -4.79 -16.72
N CYS A 115 3.52 -4.54 -16.88
CA CYS A 115 4.05 -3.35 -17.54
C CYS A 115 4.65 -3.74 -18.89
N GLY A 116 4.09 -3.19 -19.98
CA GLY A 116 4.58 -3.44 -21.33
C GLY A 116 5.84 -2.64 -21.68
N GLU A 117 6.42 -2.93 -22.85
CA GLU A 117 7.56 -2.20 -23.40
C GLU A 117 7.26 -0.72 -23.67
N ASP A 118 5.98 -0.35 -23.84
CA ASP A 118 5.53 1.04 -23.97
C ASP A 118 5.43 1.78 -22.62
N GLU A 119 6.04 1.20 -21.58
CA GLU A 119 6.04 1.61 -20.18
C GLU A 119 4.66 1.68 -19.51
N LYS A 120 3.58 1.34 -20.23
CA LYS A 120 2.22 1.35 -19.68
C LYS A 120 1.99 0.12 -18.83
N CYS A 121 1.45 0.35 -17.64
CA CYS A 121 1.11 -0.69 -16.70
C CYS A 121 -0.40 -0.88 -16.62
N LYS A 122 -0.83 -2.14 -16.55
CA LYS A 122 -2.23 -2.52 -16.36
C LYS A 122 -2.35 -3.57 -15.28
N ILE A 123 -3.48 -3.57 -14.59
CA ILE A 123 -3.79 -4.58 -13.58
C ILE A 123 -3.85 -5.95 -14.25
N ASN A 124 -3.08 -6.89 -13.73
CA ASN A 124 -3.02 -8.29 -14.17
C ASN A 124 -3.54 -9.21 -13.05
N ASP A 125 -4.72 -8.87 -12.51
CA ASP A 125 -5.35 -9.58 -11.41
C ASP A 125 -6.88 -9.44 -11.49
N ASN A 126 -7.61 -10.42 -10.98
CA ASN A 126 -9.07 -10.36 -10.90
C ASN A 126 -9.49 -9.61 -9.63
N LEU A 127 -9.62 -8.29 -9.73
CA LEU A 127 -9.96 -7.42 -8.58
C LEU A 127 -11.26 -7.81 -7.88
N ASN A 128 -12.23 -8.40 -8.58
CA ASN A 128 -13.48 -8.85 -7.95
C ASN A 128 -13.25 -10.01 -6.99
N VAL A 129 -12.25 -10.86 -7.27
CA VAL A 129 -11.85 -11.98 -6.42
C VAL A 129 -10.87 -11.52 -5.35
N THR A 130 -9.82 -10.77 -5.74
CA THR A 130 -8.75 -10.31 -4.85
C THR A 130 -9.26 -9.38 -3.74
N LEU A 131 -10.29 -8.57 -4.03
CA LEU A 131 -10.87 -7.59 -3.10
C LEU A 131 -12.28 -7.97 -2.64
N LYS A 132 -12.65 -9.26 -2.69
CA LYS A 132 -14.03 -9.71 -2.44
C LYS A 132 -14.53 -9.47 -1.01
N ASP A 133 -13.62 -9.39 -0.05
CA ASP A 133 -13.86 -9.17 1.37
C ASP A 133 -14.00 -7.69 1.73
N LEU A 134 -13.63 -6.79 0.82
CA LEU A 134 -13.83 -5.35 1.01
C LEU A 134 -15.31 -4.98 0.84
N PRO A 135 -15.87 -4.14 1.74
CA PRO A 135 -17.17 -3.51 1.53
C PRO A 135 -17.24 -2.79 0.18
N SER A 136 -18.37 -2.87 -0.51
CA SER A 136 -18.52 -2.42 -1.90
C SER A 136 -18.02 -0.98 -2.14
N LYS A 137 -18.39 -0.02 -1.29
CA LYS A 137 -17.94 1.38 -1.40
C LYS A 137 -16.44 1.54 -1.19
N LEU A 138 -15.84 0.77 -0.27
CA LEU A 138 -14.39 0.78 -0.04
C LEU A 138 -13.66 0.16 -1.24
N ARG A 139 -14.16 -0.97 -1.75
CA ARG A 139 -13.62 -1.64 -2.94
C ARG A 139 -13.57 -0.70 -4.13
N LEU A 140 -14.63 0.06 -4.39
CA LEU A 140 -14.65 1.06 -5.48
C LEU A 140 -13.56 2.13 -5.33
N LYS A 141 -13.27 2.59 -4.10
CA LYS A 141 -12.18 3.54 -3.84
C LYS A 141 -10.80 2.91 -4.08
N VAL A 142 -10.61 1.67 -3.63
CA VAL A 142 -9.36 0.93 -3.83
C VAL A 142 -9.10 0.69 -5.32
N ILE A 143 -10.11 0.25 -6.08
CA ILE A 143 -10.00 0.03 -7.52
C ILE A 143 -9.63 1.35 -8.23
N LYS A 144 -10.32 2.45 -7.90
CA LYS A 144 -9.99 3.76 -8.48
C LYS A 144 -8.54 4.17 -8.20
N ASP A 145 -8.06 3.96 -6.98
CA ASP A 145 -6.66 4.26 -6.63
C ASP A 145 -5.67 3.40 -7.44
N LEU A 146 -5.93 2.10 -7.54
CA LEU A 146 -5.11 1.16 -8.31
C LEU A 146 -5.02 1.56 -9.79
N GLU A 147 -6.14 1.93 -10.41
CA GLU A 147 -6.21 2.32 -11.82
C GLU A 147 -5.54 3.67 -12.12
N THR A 148 -5.54 4.59 -11.14
CA THR A 148 -5.07 5.97 -11.36
C THR A 148 -3.62 6.22 -10.96
N LYS A 149 -3.11 5.50 -9.96
CA LYS A 149 -1.77 5.75 -9.39
C LYS A 149 -0.64 4.91 -9.98
N TYR A 150 -0.97 3.85 -10.70
CA TYR A 150 -0.02 2.83 -11.15
C TYR A 150 -0.23 2.48 -12.63
N ASN A 151 -0.14 3.48 -13.49
CA ASN A 151 -0.36 3.33 -14.93
C ASN A 151 0.94 3.40 -15.76
N LYS A 152 2.06 3.73 -15.12
CA LYS A 152 3.39 3.76 -15.73
C LYS A 152 4.40 2.96 -14.89
N SER A 153 5.43 2.43 -15.56
CA SER A 153 6.48 1.65 -14.90
C SER A 153 7.18 2.43 -13.78
N ASN A 154 7.39 3.74 -13.97
CA ASN A 154 8.00 4.62 -12.97
C ASN A 154 7.13 4.83 -11.71
N ASP A 155 5.83 4.54 -11.75
CA ASP A 155 4.98 4.66 -10.57
C ASP A 155 5.39 3.66 -9.46
N PHE A 156 6.06 2.58 -9.83
CA PHE A 156 6.49 1.51 -8.94
C PHE A 156 7.82 1.79 -8.22
N TYR A 157 8.62 2.75 -8.72
CA TYR A 157 9.97 3.08 -8.25
C TYR A 157 10.04 4.41 -7.49
#